data_AF-A0A5N5TNR7-F1
#
_entry.id   AF-A0A5N5TNR7-F1
#
_cell.length_a   1.000
_cell.length_b   1.000
_cell.length_c   1.000
_cell.angle_alpha   90.00
_cell.angle_beta   90.00
_cell.angle_gamma   90.00
#
_symmetry.space_group_name_H-M   'P 1'
#
loop_
_entity.id
_entity.type
_entity.pdbx_description
1 polymer ?
#
loop_
_entity_poly.entity_id
_entity_poly.type
_entity_poly.pdbx_seq_one_letter_code
_entity_poly.pdbx_strand_id
1 'polypeptide(L)'
;GIYYMISRSLGPEFGGSIGLVFTLANSIASATYVIGFVNSVQDMCKGYFYVTEIIPGAGGGTNDVRVLGVITLILVLALAIVGLDWVTRVQFGLLILLVGAQIDFIIGAFMGPISVWQEAQGYVGFNSEVMKVNTKPDYRFYEGAHDFFSVFGVFFPAVTGIVAGANLSGDLKVIFLLLLFQFT
;
A
#
# COMPACT_ATOMS: atom_id res chain seq x y z
N GLY A 1 12.99 -20.05 -3.26
CA GLY A 1 12.34 -18.79 -3.69
C GLY A 1 11.74 -18.93 -5.07
N ILE A 2 10.92 -17.97 -5.50
CA ILE A 2 10.10 -18.06 -6.72
C ILE A 2 10.91 -18.21 -8.01
N TYR A 3 11.99 -17.44 -8.18
CA TYR A 3 12.85 -17.56 -9.36
C TYR A 3 13.34 -18.99 -9.58
N TYR A 4 13.78 -19.65 -8.50
CA TYR A 4 14.24 -21.04 -8.55
C TYR A 4 13.12 -22.02 -8.92
N MET A 5 11.89 -21.81 -8.43
CA MET A 5 10.75 -22.67 -8.77
C MET A 5 10.33 -22.50 -10.24
N ILE A 6 10.37 -21.27 -10.75
CA ILE A 6 10.03 -20.93 -12.14
C ILE A 6 11.08 -21.49 -13.10
N SER A 7 12.37 -21.23 -12.86
CA SER A 7 13.45 -21.64 -13.76
C SER A 7 13.57 -23.16 -13.90
N ARG A 8 13.18 -23.92 -12.88
CA ARG A 8 13.15 -25.38 -12.92
C ARG A 8 11.94 -25.97 -13.64
N SER A 9 10.81 -25.25 -13.64
CA SER A 9 9.56 -25.72 -14.25
C SER A 9 9.41 -25.29 -15.71
N LEU A 10 9.90 -24.08 -16.06
CA LEU A 10 9.77 -23.48 -17.40
C LEU A 10 11.08 -23.41 -18.18
N GLY A 11 12.20 -23.78 -17.55
CA GLY A 11 13.53 -23.71 -18.15
C GLY A 11 14.29 -22.41 -17.84
N PRO A 12 15.61 -22.42 -18.01
CA PRO A 12 16.49 -21.31 -17.60
C PRO A 12 16.27 -20.02 -18.39
N GLU A 13 15.90 -20.12 -19.67
CA GLU A 13 15.65 -18.98 -20.56
C GLU A 13 14.41 -18.19 -20.09
N PHE A 14 13.29 -18.89 -19.87
CA PHE A 14 12.07 -18.28 -19.34
C PHE A 14 12.23 -17.80 -17.90
N GLY A 15 12.96 -18.55 -17.06
CA GLY A 15 13.26 -18.14 -15.70
C GLY A 15 14.01 -16.82 -15.62
N GLY A 16 15.04 -16.63 -16.46
CA GLY A 16 15.86 -15.42 -16.51
C GLY A 16 15.04 -14.18 -16.88
N SER A 17 14.30 -14.23 -17.98
CA SER A 17 13.48 -13.10 -18.44
C SER A 17 12.40 -12.71 -17.44
N ILE A 18 11.68 -13.69 -16.88
CA ILE A 18 10.63 -13.44 -15.88
C ILE A 18 11.25 -12.87 -14.59
N GLY A 19 12.41 -13.37 -14.16
CA GLY A 19 13.10 -12.88 -12.97
C GLY A 19 13.52 -11.41 -13.07
N LEU A 20 14.04 -10.98 -14.23
CA LEU A 20 14.42 -9.59 -14.47
C LEU A 20 13.22 -8.64 -14.44
N VAL A 21 12.15 -8.97 -15.15
CA VAL A 21 10.91 -8.19 -15.13
C VAL A 21 10.34 -8.10 -13.72
N PHE A 22 10.36 -9.21 -12.98
CA PHE A 22 9.85 -9.25 -11.61
C PHE A 22 10.67 -8.38 -10.65
N THR A 23 11.99 -8.35 -10.80
CA THR A 23 12.88 -7.53 -9.96
C THR A 23 12.64 -6.04 -10.22
N LEU A 24 12.48 -5.65 -11.49
CA LEU A 24 12.14 -4.28 -11.87
C LEU A 24 10.77 -3.88 -11.33
N ALA A 25 9.77 -4.76 -11.45
CA ALA A 25 8.42 -4.51 -10.96
C ALA A 25 8.40 -4.30 -9.43
N ASN A 26 9.10 -5.13 -8.65
CA ASN A 26 9.19 -4.97 -7.20
C ASN A 26 9.93 -3.68 -6.80
N SER A 27 10.95 -3.28 -7.56
CA SER A 27 11.67 -2.01 -7.33
C SER A 27 10.74 -0.80 -7.52
N ILE A 28 9.98 -0.79 -8.62
CA ILE A 28 8.99 0.27 -8.89
C ILE A 28 7.89 0.26 -7.82
N ALA A 29 7.38 -0.91 -7.45
CA ALA A 29 6.36 -1.02 -6.40
C ALA A 29 6.84 -0.47 -5.06
N SER A 30 8.09 -0.75 -4.66
CA SER A 30 8.69 -0.18 -3.45
C SER A 30 8.72 1.35 -3.50
N ALA A 31 9.02 1.95 -4.65
CA ALA A 31 9.00 3.40 -4.80
C ALA A 31 7.57 3.95 -4.69
N THR A 32 6.58 3.30 -5.31
CA THR A 32 5.16 3.68 -5.23
C THR A 32 4.64 3.65 -3.79
N TYR A 33 5.00 2.63 -3.00
CA TYR A 33 4.60 2.55 -1.59
C TYR A 33 5.19 3.69 -0.76
N VAL A 34 6.45 4.06 -0.97
CA VAL A 34 7.09 5.20 -0.28
C VAL A 34 6.41 6.52 -0.64
N ILE A 35 6.09 6.75 -1.93
CA ILE A 35 5.38 7.96 -2.37
C ILE A 35 3.99 8.04 -1.72
N GLY A 36 3.24 6.94 -1.70
CA GLY A 36 1.92 6.88 -1.06
C GLY A 36 1.96 7.17 0.44
N PHE A 37 2.96 6.62 1.14
CA PHE A 37 3.20 6.91 2.55
C PHE A 37 3.48 8.39 2.79
N VAL A 38 4.41 8.98 2.03
CA VAL A 38 4.79 10.39 2.23
C VAL A 38 3.65 11.35 1.92
N ASN A 39 2.84 11.09 0.88
CA ASN A 39 1.64 11.88 0.61
C ASN A 39 0.66 11.82 1.78
N SER A 40 0.42 10.63 2.34
CA SER A 40 -0.47 10.45 3.49
C SER A 40 0.04 11.19 4.74
N VAL A 41 1.35 11.18 4.98
CA VAL A 41 1.98 11.96 6.06
C VAL A 41 1.82 13.45 5.81
N GLN A 42 1.99 13.90 4.56
CA GLN A 42 1.84 15.32 4.22
C GLN A 42 0.40 15.81 4.45
N ASP A 43 -0.60 15.02 4.04
CA ASP A 43 -2.00 15.35 4.24
C ASP A 43 -2.38 15.35 5.73
N MET A 44 -1.84 14.41 6.51
CA MET A 44 -2.00 14.40 7.97
C MET A 44 -1.38 15.64 8.63
N CYS A 45 -0.16 16.03 8.21
CA CYS A 45 0.50 17.23 8.72
C CYS A 45 -0.26 18.51 8.41
N LYS A 46 -0.80 18.65 7.19
CA LYS A 46 -1.64 19.78 6.80
C LYS A 46 -2.94 19.82 7.60
N GLY A 47 -3.59 18.67 7.77
CA GLY A 47 -4.89 18.56 8.43
C GLY A 47 -4.87 18.80 9.93
N TYR A 48 -3.89 18.22 10.65
CA TYR A 48 -3.85 18.27 12.12
C TYR A 48 -2.91 19.32 12.69
N PHE A 49 -1.79 19.59 12.02
CA PHE A 49 -0.75 20.50 12.52
C PHE A 49 -0.75 21.86 11.81
N TYR A 50 -1.60 22.04 10.79
CA TYR A 50 -1.67 23.25 9.96
C TYR A 50 -0.33 23.66 9.34
N VAL A 51 0.55 22.68 9.13
CA VAL A 51 1.87 22.87 8.52
C VAL A 51 1.76 22.59 7.02
N THR A 52 1.85 23.64 6.20
CA THR A 52 1.78 23.54 4.74
C THR A 52 3.13 23.21 4.09
N GLU A 53 4.22 23.58 4.77
CA GLU A 53 5.60 23.25 4.40
C GLU A 53 6.23 22.44 5.53
N ILE A 54 6.44 21.15 5.29
CA ILE A 54 7.08 20.28 6.31
C ILE A 54 8.57 20.61 6.39
N ILE A 55 9.16 20.92 5.24
CA ILE A 55 10.58 21.27 5.14
C ILE A 55 10.67 22.76 4.77
N PRO A 56 11.17 23.61 5.70
CA PRO A 56 11.32 25.03 5.44
C PRO A 56 12.19 25.27 4.20
N GLY A 57 11.66 26.01 3.22
CA GLY A 57 12.40 26.42 2.03
C GLY A 57 12.42 25.42 0.86
N ALA A 58 11.69 24.30 0.95
CA ALA A 58 11.53 23.36 -0.16
C ALA A 58 10.49 23.83 -1.21
N GLY A 59 9.70 24.87 -0.89
CA GLY A 59 8.67 25.43 -1.79
C GLY A 59 7.31 24.75 -1.68
N GLY A 60 7.13 23.87 -0.68
CA GLY A 60 5.86 23.21 -0.38
C GLY A 60 5.38 22.21 -1.43
N GLY A 61 4.33 21.46 -1.10
CA GLY A 61 3.68 20.53 -2.03
C GLY A 61 4.59 19.41 -2.51
N THR A 62 4.83 19.31 -3.82
CA THR A 62 5.55 18.19 -4.47
C THR A 62 7.02 18.10 -4.08
N ASN A 63 7.68 19.23 -3.79
CA ASN A 63 9.09 19.22 -3.41
C ASN A 63 9.30 18.61 -2.02
N ASP A 64 8.39 18.87 -1.08
CA ASP A 64 8.40 18.21 0.23
C ASP A 64 8.26 16.70 0.08
N VAL A 65 7.37 16.23 -0.81
CA VAL A 65 7.18 14.80 -1.09
C VAL A 65 8.46 14.17 -1.64
N ARG A 66 9.19 14.86 -2.52
CA ARG A 66 10.46 14.37 -3.06
C ARG A 66 11.53 14.22 -1.98
N VAL A 67 11.71 15.24 -1.14
CA VAL A 67 12.75 15.23 -0.10
C VAL A 67 12.41 14.22 1.00
N LEU A 68 11.17 14.22 1.49
CA LEU A 68 10.70 13.23 2.48
C LEU A 68 10.72 11.80 1.93
N GLY A 69 10.41 11.63 0.63
CA GLY A 69 10.51 10.35 -0.06
C GLY A 69 11.93 9.79 -0.07
N VAL A 70 12.93 10.62 -0.39
CA VAL A 70 14.34 10.21 -0.35
C VAL A 70 14.78 9.86 1.07
N ILE A 71 14.43 10.67 2.06
CA ILE A 71 14.75 10.39 3.46
C ILE A 71 14.14 9.05 3.89
N THR A 72 12.85 8.84 3.61
CA THR A 72 12.13 7.60 3.94
C THR A 72 12.77 6.39 3.25
N LEU A 73 13.14 6.52 1.97
CA LEU A 73 13.78 5.44 1.23
C LEU A 73 15.14 5.07 1.82
N ILE A 74 15.95 6.04 2.22
CA ILE A 74 17.24 5.79 2.89
C ILE A 74 17.02 5.08 4.23
N LEU A 75 16.02 5.48 5.00
CA LEU A 75 15.68 4.82 6.27
C LEU A 75 15.22 3.37 6.07
N VAL A 76 14.34 3.13 5.09
CA VAL A 76 13.88 1.78 4.75
C VAL A 76 15.05 0.92 4.24
N LEU A 77 15.96 1.48 3.45
CA LEU A 77 17.17 0.79 3.01
C LEU A 77 18.08 0.44 4.20
N ALA A 78 18.29 1.37 5.14
CA ALA A 78 19.07 1.10 6.34
C ALA A 78 18.43 -0.01 7.18
N LEU A 79 17.11 0.01 7.35
CA LEU A 79 16.37 -1.06 8.03
C LEU A 79 16.52 -2.42 7.33
N ALA A 80 16.48 -2.44 5.99
CA ALA A 80 16.69 -3.65 5.21
C ALA A 80 18.10 -4.24 5.40
N ILE A 81 19.12 -3.40 5.63
CA ILE A 81 20.50 -3.83 5.89
C ILE A 81 20.67 -4.37 7.32
N VAL A 82 20.04 -3.74 8.32
CA VAL A 82 20.23 -4.07 9.75
C VAL A 82 19.70 -5.46 10.12
N GLY A 83 18.64 -5.95 9.47
CA GLY A 83 18.24 -7.36 9.61
C GLY A 83 16.75 -7.62 9.38
N LEU A 84 16.47 -8.57 8.49
CA LEU A 84 15.11 -8.99 8.13
C LEU A 84 14.40 -9.78 9.24
N ASP A 85 15.13 -10.39 10.17
CA ASP A 85 14.55 -11.20 11.25
C ASP A 85 13.68 -10.38 12.21
N TRP A 86 13.99 -9.10 12.38
CA TRP A 86 13.15 -8.21 13.20
C TRP A 86 11.89 -7.77 12.43
N VAL A 87 12.04 -7.53 11.13
CA VAL A 87 10.95 -7.12 10.23
C VAL A 87 9.86 -8.19 10.18
N THR A 88 10.23 -9.47 10.07
CA THR A 88 9.26 -10.58 10.01
C THR A 88 8.46 -10.73 11.31
N ARG A 89 9.02 -10.38 12.47
CA ARG A 89 8.28 -10.37 13.75
C ARG A 89 7.29 -9.20 13.81
N VAL A 90 7.70 -8.02 13.37
CA VAL A 90 6.84 -6.82 13.33
C VAL A 90 5.72 -6.96 12.31
N GLN A 91 5.94 -7.70 11.22
CA GLN A 91 4.95 -7.92 10.15
C GLN A 91 3.62 -8.48 10.68
N PHE A 92 3.64 -9.38 11.66
CA PHE A 92 2.41 -9.89 12.26
C PHE A 92 1.65 -8.80 13.01
N GLY A 93 2.36 -7.90 13.72
CA GLY A 93 1.76 -6.72 14.34
C GLY A 93 1.17 -5.75 13.32
N LEU A 94 1.88 -5.50 12.21
CA LEU A 94 1.37 -4.68 11.11
C LEU A 94 0.12 -5.28 10.46
N LEU A 95 0.04 -6.61 10.34
CA LEU A 95 -1.14 -7.30 9.83
C LEU A 95 -2.36 -7.07 10.74
N ILE A 96 -2.18 -7.21 12.07
CA ILE A 96 -3.26 -6.94 13.03
C ILE A 96 -3.71 -5.48 12.93
N LEU A 97 -2.78 -4.53 12.83
CA LEU A 97 -3.09 -3.12 12.69
C LEU A 97 -3.88 -2.84 11.40
N LEU A 98 -3.48 -3.44 10.27
CA LEU A 98 -4.17 -3.28 8.98
C LEU A 98 -5.60 -3.84 9.05
N VAL A 99 -5.77 -5.06 9.57
CA VAL A 99 -7.09 -5.67 9.72
C VAL A 99 -7.96 -4.84 10.69
N GLY A 100 -7.38 -4.35 11.78
CA GLY A 100 -8.05 -3.43 12.71
C GLY A 100 -8.54 -2.15 12.03
N ALA A 101 -7.68 -1.50 11.21
CA ALA A 101 -8.06 -0.31 10.45
C ALA A 101 -9.18 -0.60 9.44
N GLN A 102 -9.17 -1.77 8.80
CA GLN A 102 -10.24 -2.15 7.87
C GLN A 102 -11.58 -2.39 8.59
N ILE A 103 -11.55 -3.00 9.78
CA ILE A 103 -12.74 -3.19 10.62
C ILE A 103 -13.26 -1.83 11.10
N ASP A 104 -12.37 -0.96 11.59
CA ASP A 104 -12.71 0.40 12.03
C ASP A 104 -13.39 1.19 10.92
N PHE A 105 -12.83 1.16 9.69
CA PHE A 105 -13.45 1.78 8.52
C PHE A 105 -14.86 1.25 8.23
N ILE A 106 -15.06 -0.08 8.29
CA ILE A 106 -16.37 -0.70 8.04
C ILE A 106 -17.38 -0.28 9.12
N ILE A 107 -16.98 -0.30 10.40
CA ILE A 107 -17.85 0.14 11.50
C ILE A 107 -18.19 1.62 11.33
N GLY A 108 -17.20 2.47 11.01
CA GLY A 108 -17.38 3.89 10.75
C GLY A 108 -18.38 4.15 9.62
N ALA A 109 -18.33 3.36 8.54
CA ALA A 109 -19.29 3.43 7.43
C ALA A 109 -20.74 3.14 7.88
N PHE A 110 -20.96 2.21 8.82
CA PHE A 110 -22.29 1.87 9.33
C PHE A 110 -22.83 2.86 10.36
N MET A 111 -21.96 3.54 11.12
CA MET A 111 -22.40 4.51 12.14
C MET A 111 -22.98 5.80 11.54
N GLY A 112 -22.66 6.13 10.30
CA GLY A 112 -23.10 7.37 9.65
C GLY A 112 -22.40 8.64 10.19
N PRO A 113 -22.73 9.84 9.67
CA PRO A 113 -22.11 11.08 10.10
C PRO A 113 -22.53 11.46 11.52
N ILE A 114 -21.55 11.73 12.37
CA ILE A 114 -21.73 12.11 13.78
C ILE A 114 -21.72 13.63 13.93
N SER A 115 -21.03 14.35 13.04
CA SER A 115 -20.91 15.81 13.08
C SER A 115 -21.27 16.47 11.75
N VAL A 116 -21.73 17.72 11.85
CA VAL A 116 -22.09 18.56 10.69
C VAL A 116 -20.91 18.76 9.73
N TRP A 117 -19.68 18.73 10.26
CA TRP A 117 -18.46 18.82 9.45
C TRP A 117 -18.25 17.59 8.55
N GLN A 118 -18.58 16.39 9.01
CA GLN A 118 -18.48 15.17 8.20
C GLN A 118 -19.51 15.20 7.06
N GLU A 119 -20.71 15.70 7.34
CA GLU A 119 -21.74 15.90 6.32
C GLU A 119 -21.30 16.94 5.28
N ALA A 120 -20.68 18.06 5.71
CA ALA A 120 -20.13 19.07 4.82
C ALA A 120 -18.97 18.55 3.95
N GLN A 121 -18.22 17.55 4.43
CA GLN A 121 -17.19 16.85 3.65
C GLN A 121 -17.76 15.82 2.66
N GLY A 122 -19.09 15.65 2.62
CA GLY A 122 -19.79 14.75 1.70
C GLY A 122 -20.03 13.34 2.26
N TYR A 123 -19.74 13.09 3.54
CA TYR A 123 -20.05 11.82 4.19
C TYR A 123 -21.47 11.86 4.76
N VAL A 124 -22.41 11.23 4.07
CA VAL A 124 -23.84 11.17 4.45
C VAL A 124 -24.30 9.78 4.89
N GLY A 125 -23.36 8.85 5.11
CA GLY A 125 -23.66 7.45 5.43
C GLY A 125 -24.32 6.68 4.27
N PHE A 126 -25.01 5.57 4.59
CA PHE A 126 -25.70 4.74 3.60
C PHE A 126 -27.00 5.41 3.12
N ASN A 127 -26.90 6.17 2.02
CA ASN A 127 -28.04 6.83 1.38
C ASN A 127 -28.32 6.25 -0.03
N SER A 128 -29.57 5.83 -0.26
CA SER A 128 -30.01 5.26 -1.53
C SER A 128 -29.95 6.26 -2.71
N GLU A 129 -30.07 7.55 -2.45
CA GLU A 129 -30.00 8.61 -3.45
C GLU A 129 -28.56 8.80 -3.92
N VAL A 130 -27.61 8.87 -2.99
CA VAL A 130 -26.18 8.93 -3.29
C VAL A 130 -25.70 7.69 -4.03
N MET A 131 -26.21 6.51 -3.67
CA MET A 131 -25.92 5.27 -4.40
C MET A 131 -26.37 5.35 -5.86
N LYS A 132 -27.59 5.85 -6.13
CA LYS A 132 -28.12 5.99 -7.50
C LYS A 132 -27.28 6.96 -8.34
N VAL A 133 -26.85 8.07 -7.75
CA VAL A 133 -26.03 9.07 -8.46
C VAL A 133 -24.63 8.53 -8.77
N ASN A 134 -24.02 7.77 -7.85
CA ASN A 134 -22.66 7.23 -8.01
C ASN A 134 -22.57 5.88 -8.74
N THR A 135 -23.69 5.33 -9.22
CA THR A 135 -23.68 4.01 -9.90
C THR A 135 -23.02 4.08 -11.29
N LYS A 136 -23.05 5.25 -11.96
CA LYS A 136 -22.52 5.41 -13.32
C LYS A 136 -21.10 5.99 -13.27
N PRO A 137 -20.23 5.66 -14.25
CA PRO A 137 -18.90 6.25 -14.33
C PRO A 137 -19.00 7.76 -14.64
N ASP A 138 -18.22 8.55 -13.91
CA ASP A 138 -18.01 9.99 -14.13
C ASP A 138 -16.51 10.24 -14.32
N TYR A 139 -15.99 9.97 -15.53
CA TYR A 139 -14.59 10.21 -15.84
C TYR A 139 -14.34 11.70 -16.01
N ARG A 140 -13.58 12.29 -15.07
CA ARG A 140 -13.32 13.72 -15.04
C ARG A 140 -12.09 14.10 -15.85
N PHE A 141 -12.08 15.32 -16.38
CA PHE A 141 -10.90 15.92 -16.97
C PHE A 141 -10.08 16.60 -15.88
N TYR A 142 -9.11 15.88 -15.33
CA TYR A 142 -8.18 16.40 -14.33
C TYR A 142 -6.78 15.90 -14.66
N GLU A 143 -5.88 16.82 -15.03
CA GLU A 143 -4.55 16.49 -15.55
C GLU A 143 -4.55 15.59 -16.80
N GLY A 144 -5.67 15.54 -17.52
CA GLY A 144 -5.86 14.70 -18.71
C GLY A 144 -7.28 14.16 -18.81
N ALA A 145 -7.59 13.52 -19.94
CA ALA A 145 -8.80 12.73 -20.08
C ALA A 145 -8.58 11.36 -19.42
N HIS A 146 -9.39 11.02 -18.43
CA HIS A 146 -9.37 9.68 -17.83
C HIS A 146 -10.38 8.78 -18.52
N ASP A 147 -10.04 7.51 -18.63
CA ASP A 147 -10.91 6.47 -19.17
C ASP A 147 -10.86 5.22 -18.28
N PHE A 148 -11.55 4.17 -18.68
CA PHE A 148 -11.55 2.91 -17.93
C PHE A 148 -10.14 2.34 -17.73
N PHE A 149 -9.30 2.38 -18.78
CA PHE A 149 -7.98 1.78 -18.74
C PHE A 149 -6.99 2.60 -17.91
N SER A 150 -7.11 3.93 -17.88
CA SER A 150 -6.28 4.78 -17.03
C SER A 150 -6.57 4.53 -15.55
N VAL A 151 -7.84 4.47 -15.17
CA VAL A 151 -8.25 4.17 -13.78
C VAL A 151 -7.86 2.74 -13.39
N PHE A 152 -8.06 1.77 -14.29
CA PHE A 152 -7.63 0.40 -14.07
C PHE A 152 -6.11 0.31 -13.86
N GLY A 153 -5.31 1.06 -14.61
CA GLY A 153 -3.85 1.11 -14.47
C GLY A 153 -3.39 1.60 -13.09
N VAL A 154 -4.11 2.55 -12.48
CA VAL A 154 -3.84 3.02 -11.11
C VAL A 154 -4.26 1.99 -10.05
N PHE A 155 -5.36 1.26 -10.29
CA PHE A 155 -5.85 0.22 -9.38
C PHE A 155 -5.01 -1.08 -9.47
N PHE A 156 -4.46 -1.38 -10.64
CA PHE A 156 -3.79 -2.66 -10.91
C PHE A 156 -2.69 -3.02 -9.89
N PRO A 157 -1.77 -2.12 -9.49
CA PRO A 157 -0.79 -2.40 -8.45
C PRO A 157 -1.38 -2.90 -7.13
N ALA A 158 -2.59 -2.45 -6.75
CA ALA A 158 -3.24 -2.82 -5.49
C ALA A 158 -3.67 -4.31 -5.44
N VAL A 159 -3.87 -4.95 -6.61
CA VAL A 159 -4.21 -6.39 -6.70
C VAL A 159 -3.02 -7.27 -7.04
N THR A 160 -1.83 -6.67 -7.24
CA THR A 160 -0.59 -7.44 -7.43
C THR A 160 -0.06 -7.97 -6.09
N GLY A 161 1.04 -8.73 -6.10
CA GLY A 161 1.72 -9.17 -4.88
C GLY A 161 1.37 -10.57 -4.38
N ILE A 162 0.55 -11.35 -5.10
CA ILE A 162 0.27 -12.78 -4.79
C ILE A 162 1.55 -13.60 -4.63
N VAL A 163 2.56 -13.26 -5.42
CA VAL A 163 3.90 -13.85 -5.39
C VAL A 163 4.65 -13.59 -4.08
N ALA A 164 4.35 -12.56 -3.29
CA ALA A 164 4.99 -12.36 -1.99
C ALA A 164 4.76 -13.54 -1.03
N GLY A 165 3.56 -14.15 -1.07
CA GLY A 165 3.24 -15.34 -0.28
C GLY A 165 4.04 -16.58 -0.72
N ALA A 166 4.26 -16.75 -2.02
CA ALA A 166 5.09 -17.83 -2.54
C ALA A 166 6.58 -17.68 -2.18
N ASN A 167 7.08 -16.45 -1.97
CA ASN A 167 8.46 -16.22 -1.56
C ASN A 167 8.72 -16.62 -0.09
N LEU A 168 7.72 -16.50 0.78
CA LEU A 168 7.79 -16.90 2.19
C LEU A 168 7.50 -18.39 2.42
N SER A 169 7.07 -19.12 1.38
CA SER A 169 6.74 -20.55 1.47
C SER A 169 7.89 -21.46 1.91
N GLY A 170 9.14 -21.02 1.73
CA GLY A 170 10.33 -21.75 2.19
C GLY A 170 10.53 -21.74 3.71
N ASP A 171 10.05 -20.71 4.40
CA ASP A 171 10.19 -20.55 5.86
C ASP A 171 9.05 -21.23 6.65
N LEU A 172 8.01 -21.71 5.96
CA LEU A 172 6.84 -22.34 6.59
C LEU A 172 7.14 -23.65 7.34
N LYS A 173 8.34 -24.24 7.20
CA LYS A 173 8.74 -25.38 8.03
C LYS A 173 8.72 -25.09 9.54
N VAL A 174 8.85 -23.84 9.95
CA VAL A 174 8.89 -23.46 11.38
C VAL A 174 7.50 -23.11 11.93
N ILE A 175 6.63 -22.48 11.12
CA ILE A 175 5.29 -22.05 11.55
C ILE A 175 4.31 -23.21 11.75
N PHE A 176 4.39 -24.24 10.91
CA PHE A 176 3.54 -25.43 11.08
C PHE A 176 3.98 -26.28 12.28
N LEU A 177 5.29 -26.30 12.58
CA LEU A 177 5.83 -27.01 13.73
C LEU A 177 5.53 -26.30 15.06
N LEU A 178 5.56 -24.96 15.10
CA LEU A 178 5.22 -24.17 16.29
C LEU A 178 3.73 -24.27 16.66
N LEU A 179 2.83 -24.35 15.66
CA LEU A 179 1.41 -24.59 15.91
C LEU A 179 1.12 -26.03 16.41
N LEU A 180 1.93 -27.01 16.00
CA LEU A 180 1.85 -28.38 16.51
C LEU A 180 2.43 -28.53 17.93
N PHE A 181 3.47 -27.78 18.28
CA PHE A 181 4.07 -27.79 19.63
C PHE A 181 3.34 -26.93 20.67
N GLN A 182 2.36 -26.11 20.28
CA GLN A 182 1.45 -25.43 21.23
C GLN A 182 0.20 -26.27 21.57
N PHE A 183 -0.01 -27.41 20.90
CA PHE A 183 -1.14 -28.31 21.10
C PHE A 183 -0.77 -29.75 21.48
N THR A 184 0.46 -29.98 21.97
CA THR A 184 0.86 -31.20 22.68
C THR A 184 1.57 -30.83 23.97
#